data_AF-A0A961MF19-F1
#
_entry.id   AF-A0A961MF19-F1
#
_cell.length_a   1.000
_cell.length_b   1.000
_cell.length_c   1.000
_cell.angle_alpha   90.00
_cell.angle_beta   90.00
_cell.angle_gamma   90.00
#
_symmetry.space_group_name_H-M   'P 1'
#
loop_
_entity.id
_entity.type
_entity.pdbx_description
1 polymer ?
#
loop_
_entity_poly.entity_id
_entity_poly.type
_entity_poly.pdbx_seq_one_letter_code
_entity_poly.pdbx_strand_id
1 'polypeptide(L)'
;AEAARIARDWGYDEINLNCGCPSDRVQSGCFGAVLMKTPELVAECVAAMIAVSEAEVTVKCRIGVDEQAPEDVLPRFLETVSAAGVTRFTIHARKAWLQGLSPKDNREIPPLDYDLVHEMKAAFPHLHLSLNGGIATLEAAEDALARGLDGVMLGRAAYHEPMNVLGQADARIWGQVAPADPFEVAEAMKPYIAAHLARGGRL
;
A
#
# COMPACT_ATOMS: atom_id res chain seq x y z
N ALA A 1 -13.61 13.86 1.89
CA ALA A 1 -14.07 14.17 0.53
C ALA A 1 -13.31 15.32 -0.13
N GLU A 2 -13.16 16.50 0.50
CA GLU A 2 -12.57 17.67 -0.16
C GLU A 2 -11.16 17.46 -0.75
N ALA A 3 -10.27 16.75 -0.03
CA ALA A 3 -8.96 16.41 -0.58
C ALA A 3 -9.04 15.55 -1.85
N ALA A 4 -10.02 14.64 -1.94
CA ALA A 4 -10.27 13.85 -3.14
C ALA A 4 -10.81 14.71 -4.30
N ARG A 5 -11.68 15.67 -3.98
CA ARG A 5 -12.19 16.65 -4.96
C ARG A 5 -11.06 17.52 -5.54
N ILE A 6 -10.11 17.95 -4.70
CA ILE A 6 -8.93 18.71 -5.15
C ILE A 6 -8.05 17.83 -6.03
N ALA A 7 -7.83 16.56 -5.67
CA ALA A 7 -6.98 15.63 -6.40
C ALA A 7 -7.45 15.38 -7.85
N ARG A 8 -8.75 15.53 -8.14
CA ARG A 8 -9.31 15.44 -9.50
C ARG A 8 -8.54 16.31 -10.50
N ASP A 9 -8.24 17.55 -10.14
CA ASP A 9 -7.63 18.51 -11.06
C ASP A 9 -6.13 18.22 -11.29
N TRP A 10 -5.57 17.22 -10.60
CA TRP A 10 -4.18 16.78 -10.72
C TRP A 10 -4.01 15.50 -11.55
N GLY A 11 -5.11 14.87 -11.99
CA GLY A 11 -5.07 13.73 -12.92
C GLY A 11 -4.55 12.42 -12.33
N TYR A 12 -4.78 12.16 -11.04
CA TYR A 12 -4.47 10.86 -10.43
C TYR A 12 -5.41 9.76 -10.93
N ASP A 13 -4.87 8.57 -11.22
CA ASP A 13 -5.67 7.39 -11.58
C ASP A 13 -6.36 6.73 -10.37
N GLU A 14 -5.80 6.94 -9.17
CA GLU A 14 -6.23 6.31 -7.91
C GLU A 14 -6.07 7.27 -6.73
N ILE A 15 -7.01 7.22 -5.76
CA ILE A 15 -6.93 7.89 -4.46
C ILE A 15 -6.92 6.83 -3.35
N ASN A 16 -5.75 6.61 -2.73
CA ASN A 16 -5.59 5.63 -1.66
C ASN A 16 -5.77 6.26 -0.26
N LEU A 17 -6.69 5.72 0.54
CA LEU A 17 -6.86 6.08 1.95
C LEU A 17 -5.91 5.28 2.84
N ASN A 18 -5.12 6.00 3.64
CA ASN A 18 -4.17 5.40 4.58
C ASN A 18 -4.87 4.99 5.89
N CYS A 19 -4.96 3.69 6.10
CA CYS A 19 -5.41 3.05 7.35
C CYS A 19 -4.30 2.17 7.96
N GLY A 20 -3.02 2.48 7.72
CA GLY A 20 -1.89 1.60 8.07
C GLY A 20 -0.68 2.26 8.73
N CYS A 21 -0.61 3.60 8.77
CA CYS A 21 0.51 4.32 9.39
C CYS A 21 0.38 4.34 10.93
N PRO A 22 1.39 3.83 11.69
CA PRO A 22 1.32 3.77 13.15
C PRO A 22 1.97 4.98 13.86
N SER A 23 2.46 5.99 13.15
CA SER A 23 3.25 7.07 13.79
C SER A 23 2.43 7.96 14.74
N ASP A 24 3.05 8.44 15.81
CA ASP A 24 2.43 9.28 16.84
C ASP A 24 1.72 10.53 16.26
N ARG A 25 2.34 11.19 15.27
CA ARG A 25 1.77 12.37 14.57
C ARG A 25 0.44 12.09 13.85
N VAL A 26 0.22 10.83 13.49
CA VAL A 26 -0.93 10.36 12.73
C VAL A 26 -2.04 9.92 13.70
N GLN A 27 -1.66 9.35 14.84
CA GLN A 27 -2.59 9.01 15.93
C GLN A 27 -3.21 10.25 16.57
N SER A 28 -2.43 11.32 16.80
CA SER A 28 -2.94 12.56 17.40
C SER A 28 -3.97 13.29 16.51
N GLY A 29 -3.96 13.02 15.20
CA GLY A 29 -4.96 13.53 14.26
C GLY A 29 -6.09 12.55 13.93
N CYS A 30 -6.13 11.38 14.56
CA CYS A 30 -7.13 10.33 14.31
C CYS A 30 -7.16 9.82 12.85
N PHE A 31 -6.01 9.70 12.19
CA PHE A 31 -5.89 9.06 10.87
C PHE A 31 -4.85 7.92 10.90
N GLY A 32 -4.69 7.17 9.80
CA GLY A 32 -3.75 6.04 9.73
C GLY A 32 -4.24 4.78 10.46
N ALA A 33 -3.33 4.01 11.07
CA ALA A 33 -3.63 2.69 11.62
C ALA A 33 -4.72 2.70 12.71
N VAL A 34 -4.87 3.81 13.44
CA VAL A 34 -5.92 3.96 14.46
C VAL A 34 -7.33 3.79 13.88
N LEU A 35 -7.52 4.10 12.59
CA LEU A 35 -8.79 3.94 11.89
C LEU A 35 -9.24 2.47 11.78
N MET A 36 -8.33 1.50 11.94
CA MET A 36 -8.71 0.09 12.02
C MET A 36 -9.58 -0.23 13.25
N LYS A 37 -9.62 0.65 14.25
CA LYS A 37 -10.53 0.51 15.41
C LYS A 37 -11.97 0.96 15.09
N THR A 38 -12.18 1.70 14.00
CA THR A 38 -13.46 2.32 13.63
C THR A 38 -13.76 2.11 12.14
N PRO A 39 -13.98 0.86 11.68
CA PRO A 39 -14.22 0.56 10.27
C PRO A 39 -15.45 1.29 9.70
N GLU A 40 -16.46 1.57 10.51
CA GLU A 40 -17.66 2.31 10.11
C GLU A 40 -17.32 3.77 9.74
N LEU A 41 -16.42 4.41 10.49
CA LEU A 41 -15.92 5.74 10.13
C LEU A 41 -15.12 5.70 8.82
N VAL A 42 -14.34 4.64 8.60
CA VAL A 42 -13.62 4.46 7.33
C VAL A 42 -14.60 4.31 6.17
N ALA A 43 -15.65 3.50 6.34
CA ALA A 43 -16.74 3.34 5.37
C ALA A 43 -17.40 4.68 5.03
N GLU A 44 -17.74 5.51 6.03
CA GLU A 44 -18.27 6.85 5.81
C GLU A 44 -17.29 7.75 5.02
N CYS A 45 -16.00 7.70 5.39
CA CYS A 45 -14.96 8.48 4.72
C CYS A 45 -14.81 8.09 3.25
N VAL A 46 -14.69 6.79 2.95
CA VAL A 46 -14.50 6.31 1.58
C VAL A 46 -15.75 6.51 0.74
N ALA A 47 -16.96 6.32 1.29
CA ALA A 47 -18.20 6.62 0.58
C ALA A 47 -18.27 8.10 0.17
N ALA A 48 -17.89 9.01 1.08
CA ALA A 48 -17.84 10.44 0.79
C ALA A 48 -16.71 10.80 -0.21
N MET A 49 -15.59 10.07 -0.23
CA MET A 49 -14.53 10.23 -1.23
C MET A 49 -14.97 9.74 -2.61
N ILE A 50 -15.56 8.54 -2.68
CA ILE A 50 -16.08 7.92 -3.91
C ILE A 50 -17.13 8.83 -4.55
N ALA A 51 -18.04 9.41 -3.76
CA ALA A 51 -19.09 10.29 -4.26
C ALA A 51 -18.58 11.55 -5.00
N VAL A 52 -17.31 11.93 -4.81
CA VAL A 52 -16.73 13.14 -5.42
C VAL A 52 -15.50 12.86 -6.29
N SER A 53 -15.04 11.60 -6.35
CA SER A 53 -13.83 11.20 -7.06
C SER A 53 -14.17 10.53 -8.38
N GLU A 54 -13.49 10.94 -9.45
CA GLU A 54 -13.50 10.21 -10.73
C GLU A 54 -12.50 9.04 -10.71
N ALA A 55 -11.43 9.16 -9.94
CA ALA A 55 -10.42 8.13 -9.71
C ALA A 55 -10.90 7.04 -8.75
N GLU A 56 -10.39 5.81 -8.90
CA GLU A 56 -10.70 4.70 -8.00
C GLU A 56 -10.28 5.06 -6.57
N VAL A 57 -11.17 4.87 -5.58
CA VAL A 57 -10.81 5.02 -4.17
C VAL A 57 -10.48 3.67 -3.58
N THR A 58 -9.29 3.55 -3.02
CA THR A 58 -8.73 2.29 -2.49
C THR A 58 -8.28 2.47 -1.05
N VAL A 59 -8.03 1.37 -0.32
CA VAL A 59 -7.57 1.45 1.07
C VAL A 59 -6.27 0.67 1.25
N LYS A 60 -5.32 1.26 1.99
CA LYS A 60 -4.14 0.55 2.47
C LYS A 60 -4.18 0.42 3.99
N CYS A 61 -4.20 -0.82 4.49
CA CYS A 61 -4.33 -1.11 5.92
C CYS A 61 -3.22 -2.03 6.45
N ARG A 62 -3.34 -2.38 7.73
CA ARG A 62 -2.58 -3.43 8.42
C ARG A 62 -3.52 -4.64 8.63
N ILE A 63 -3.03 -5.71 9.24
CA ILE A 63 -3.88 -6.86 9.63
C ILE A 63 -4.61 -6.65 10.97
N GLY A 64 -4.30 -5.58 11.70
CA GLY A 64 -4.90 -5.24 12.99
C GLY A 64 -4.03 -4.28 13.78
N VAL A 65 -4.54 -3.79 14.91
CA VAL A 65 -3.79 -2.91 15.83
C VAL A 65 -3.73 -3.43 17.26
N ASP A 66 -2.65 -3.08 17.96
CA ASP A 66 -2.42 -3.36 19.39
C ASP A 66 -2.70 -4.83 19.76
N GLU A 67 -3.60 -5.12 20.70
CA GLU A 67 -3.94 -6.47 21.18
C GLU A 67 -5.03 -7.17 20.35
N GLN A 68 -5.57 -6.54 19.30
CA GLN A 68 -6.63 -7.15 18.48
C GLN A 68 -6.19 -8.48 17.86
N ALA A 69 -7.09 -9.45 17.75
CA ALA A 69 -6.88 -10.68 16.98
C ALA A 69 -7.04 -10.37 15.48
N PRO A 70 -5.97 -10.44 14.66
CA PRO A 70 -6.02 -10.15 13.23
C PRO A 70 -7.10 -10.92 12.46
N GLU A 71 -7.29 -12.19 12.81
CA GLU A 71 -8.27 -13.12 12.26
C GLU A 71 -9.71 -12.66 12.46
N ASP A 72 -9.99 -11.84 13.48
CA ASP A 72 -11.32 -11.28 13.73
C ASP A 72 -11.47 -9.89 13.10
N VAL A 73 -10.44 -9.05 13.22
CA VAL A 73 -10.57 -7.62 12.86
C VAL A 73 -10.38 -7.35 11.38
N LEU A 74 -9.51 -8.08 10.70
CA LEU A 74 -9.27 -7.86 9.27
C LEU A 74 -10.49 -8.23 8.41
N PRO A 75 -11.15 -9.39 8.58
CA PRO A 75 -12.36 -9.71 7.81
C PRO A 75 -13.47 -8.69 8.03
N ARG A 76 -13.74 -8.30 9.28
CA ARG A 76 -14.74 -7.27 9.60
C ARG A 76 -14.41 -5.94 8.94
N PHE A 77 -13.14 -5.54 8.95
CA PHE A 77 -12.70 -4.31 8.32
C PHE A 77 -12.92 -4.36 6.80
N LEU A 78 -12.51 -5.45 6.14
CA LEU A 78 -12.71 -5.63 4.70
C LEU A 78 -14.18 -5.65 4.33
N GLU A 79 -15.02 -6.40 5.04
CA GLU A 79 -16.47 -6.46 4.83
C GLU A 79 -17.12 -5.08 4.95
N THR A 80 -16.83 -4.36 6.04
CA THR A 80 -17.45 -3.05 6.32
C THR A 80 -17.05 -2.01 5.27
N VAL A 81 -15.75 -1.93 4.94
CA VAL A 81 -15.23 -0.91 4.02
C VAL A 81 -15.55 -1.24 2.56
N SER A 82 -15.59 -2.52 2.19
CA SER A 82 -16.01 -2.92 0.84
C SER A 82 -17.49 -2.71 0.59
N ALA A 83 -18.34 -2.87 1.62
CA ALA A 83 -19.76 -2.53 1.52
C ALA A 83 -20.02 -1.04 1.21
N ALA A 84 -19.04 -0.16 1.49
CA ALA A 84 -19.07 1.25 1.12
C ALA A 84 -18.58 1.54 -0.31
N GLY A 85 -18.20 0.50 -1.07
CA GLY A 85 -17.83 0.59 -2.48
C GLY A 85 -16.34 0.42 -2.79
N VAL A 86 -15.48 0.18 -1.78
CA VAL A 86 -14.06 -0.08 -2.03
C VAL A 86 -13.84 -1.50 -2.52
N THR A 87 -13.23 -1.65 -3.70
CA THR A 87 -12.96 -2.95 -4.32
C THR A 87 -11.50 -3.38 -4.25
N ARG A 88 -10.58 -2.47 -3.91
CA ARG A 88 -9.14 -2.72 -3.88
C ARG A 88 -8.52 -2.38 -2.52
N PHE A 89 -7.79 -3.34 -1.96
CA PHE A 89 -7.07 -3.20 -0.71
C PHE A 89 -5.60 -3.58 -0.85
N THR A 90 -4.71 -2.79 -0.26
CA THR A 90 -3.33 -3.22 0.00
C THR A 90 -3.15 -3.51 1.49
N ILE A 91 -2.80 -4.74 1.83
CA ILE A 91 -2.72 -5.20 3.22
C ILE A 91 -1.25 -5.34 3.61
N HIS A 92 -0.78 -4.51 4.54
CA HIS A 92 0.49 -4.76 5.20
C HIS A 92 0.31 -5.90 6.20
N ALA A 93 0.96 -7.04 5.95
CA ALA A 93 0.83 -8.30 6.70
C ALA A 93 1.42 -8.28 8.11
N ARG A 94 1.53 -7.11 8.76
CA ARG A 94 1.96 -6.97 10.17
C ARG A 94 0.90 -6.19 10.91
N LYS A 95 0.70 -6.50 12.18
CA LYS A 95 -0.05 -5.60 13.08
C LYS A 95 0.66 -4.26 13.20
N ALA A 96 -0.09 -3.25 13.59
CA ALA A 96 0.45 -1.96 14.01
C ALA A 96 0.27 -1.79 15.53
N TRP A 97 1.36 -1.57 16.25
CA TRP A 97 1.33 -1.13 17.64
C TRP A 97 1.29 0.38 17.66
N LEU A 98 0.21 0.93 18.22
CA LEU A 98 0.01 2.36 18.33
C LEU A 98 0.81 2.93 19.51
N GLN A 99 1.27 2.10 20.44
CA GLN A 99 2.11 2.54 21.55
C GLN A 99 3.31 1.63 21.72
N GLY A 100 4.38 2.17 22.29
CA GLY A 100 5.58 1.42 22.67
C GLY A 100 6.56 1.09 21.54
N LEU A 101 6.18 1.27 20.26
CA LEU A 101 7.07 1.01 19.12
C LEU A 101 7.19 2.24 18.21
N SER A 102 8.42 2.52 17.76
CA SER A 102 8.64 3.53 16.72
C SER A 102 8.01 3.09 15.38
N PRO A 103 7.80 4.02 14.42
CA PRO A 103 7.33 3.64 13.08
C PRO A 103 8.27 2.67 12.35
N LYS A 104 9.57 2.70 12.67
CA LYS A 104 10.55 1.74 12.13
C LYS A 104 10.31 0.36 12.73
N ASP A 105 10.25 0.27 14.06
CA ASP A 105 10.07 -0.99 14.78
C ASP A 105 8.74 -1.65 14.43
N ASN A 106 7.69 -0.86 14.21
CA ASN A 106 6.39 -1.31 13.71
C ASN A 106 6.45 -2.03 12.33
N ARG A 107 7.54 -1.91 11.58
CA ARG A 107 7.77 -2.60 10.31
C ARG A 107 8.78 -3.75 10.41
N GLU A 108 9.34 -3.99 11.60
CA GLU A 108 10.44 -4.93 11.83
C GLU A 108 10.14 -5.94 12.95
N ILE A 109 9.47 -5.53 14.03
CA ILE A 109 9.22 -6.35 15.22
C ILE A 109 7.96 -7.22 15.10
N PRO A 110 6.73 -6.69 14.85
CA PRO A 110 5.51 -7.52 14.87
C PRO A 110 5.53 -8.52 13.71
N PRO A 111 5.35 -9.83 13.92
CA PRO A 111 5.59 -10.83 12.88
C PRO A 111 4.75 -10.59 11.62
N LEU A 112 5.27 -11.07 10.48
CA LEU A 112 4.52 -11.12 9.22
C LEU A 112 3.57 -12.31 9.25
N ASP A 113 2.37 -12.10 8.74
CA ASP A 113 1.36 -13.12 8.56
C ASP A 113 0.81 -13.04 7.14
N TYR A 114 1.51 -13.68 6.20
CA TYR A 114 1.10 -13.73 4.80
C TYR A 114 -0.07 -14.68 4.58
N ASP A 115 -0.15 -15.75 5.39
CA ASP A 115 -1.18 -16.76 5.23
C ASP A 115 -2.57 -16.18 5.53
N LEU A 116 -2.68 -15.31 6.55
CA LEU A 116 -3.91 -14.57 6.78
C LEU A 116 -4.34 -13.72 5.56
N VAL A 117 -3.39 -13.10 4.83
CA VAL A 117 -3.73 -12.32 3.63
C VAL A 117 -4.23 -13.23 2.50
N HIS A 118 -3.66 -14.44 2.36
CA HIS A 118 -4.17 -15.44 1.42
C HIS A 118 -5.55 -15.98 1.82
N GLU A 119 -5.79 -16.21 3.12
CA GLU A 119 -7.11 -16.56 3.64
C GLU A 119 -8.14 -15.48 3.32
N MET A 120 -7.76 -14.19 3.45
CA MET A 120 -8.64 -13.09 3.05
C MET A 120 -8.92 -13.10 1.55
N LYS A 121 -7.93 -13.44 0.70
CA LYS A 121 -8.19 -13.57 -0.74
C LYS A 121 -9.16 -14.70 -1.06
N ALA A 122 -9.10 -15.80 -0.34
CA ALA A 122 -10.05 -16.91 -0.47
C ALA A 122 -11.46 -16.53 0.03
N ALA A 123 -11.56 -15.80 1.14
CA ALA A 123 -12.83 -15.36 1.72
C ALA A 123 -13.51 -14.23 0.93
N PHE A 124 -12.72 -13.36 0.31
CA PHE A 124 -13.19 -12.19 -0.45
C PHE A 124 -12.71 -12.23 -1.91
N PRO A 125 -13.12 -13.22 -2.73
CA PRO A 125 -12.63 -13.39 -4.09
C PRO A 125 -13.02 -12.24 -5.03
N HIS A 126 -14.04 -11.47 -4.66
CA HIS A 126 -14.52 -10.30 -5.40
C HIS A 126 -13.67 -9.04 -5.16
N LEU A 127 -12.78 -9.05 -4.16
CA LEU A 127 -11.86 -7.94 -3.89
C LEU A 127 -10.52 -8.17 -4.59
N HIS A 128 -9.90 -7.07 -5.01
CA HIS A 128 -8.50 -7.03 -5.39
C HIS A 128 -7.65 -6.85 -4.14
N LEU A 129 -6.90 -7.87 -3.74
CA LEU A 129 -6.06 -7.86 -2.53
C LEU A 129 -4.58 -7.91 -2.91
N SER A 130 -3.87 -6.84 -2.54
CA SER A 130 -2.43 -6.72 -2.72
C SER A 130 -1.69 -6.96 -1.41
N LEU A 131 -0.69 -7.85 -1.42
CA LEU A 131 0.15 -8.13 -0.25
C LEU A 131 1.26 -7.09 -0.10
N ASN A 132 1.55 -6.71 1.14
CA ASN A 132 2.64 -5.80 1.48
C ASN A 132 3.36 -6.19 2.78
N GLY A 133 4.62 -5.78 2.87
CA GLY A 133 5.46 -5.90 4.07
C GLY A 133 6.47 -7.03 3.93
N GLY A 134 7.76 -6.76 4.15
CA GLY A 134 8.82 -7.77 4.18
C GLY A 134 9.26 -8.36 2.83
N ILE A 135 8.54 -8.08 1.74
CA ILE A 135 8.87 -8.58 0.40
C ILE A 135 10.05 -7.79 -0.16
N ALA A 136 11.13 -8.51 -0.47
CA ALA A 136 12.42 -7.92 -0.85
C ALA A 136 12.89 -8.30 -2.25
N THR A 137 12.27 -9.28 -2.90
CA THR A 137 12.69 -9.76 -4.22
C THR A 137 11.48 -9.94 -5.13
N LEU A 138 11.74 -9.99 -6.44
CA LEU A 138 10.72 -10.21 -7.44
C LEU A 138 10.20 -11.66 -7.41
N GLU A 139 11.04 -12.63 -7.07
CA GLU A 139 10.66 -14.03 -6.87
C GLU A 139 9.60 -14.15 -5.77
N ALA A 140 9.80 -13.47 -4.64
CA ALA A 140 8.83 -13.48 -3.55
C ALA A 140 7.50 -12.80 -3.94
N ALA A 141 7.54 -11.83 -4.86
CA ALA A 141 6.33 -11.23 -5.41
C ALA A 141 5.61 -12.20 -6.36
N GLU A 142 6.33 -12.88 -7.25
CA GLU A 142 5.79 -13.91 -8.13
C GLU A 142 5.16 -15.06 -7.34
N ASP A 143 5.80 -15.53 -6.27
CA ASP A 143 5.26 -16.58 -5.40
C ASP A 143 3.91 -16.16 -4.78
N ALA A 144 3.80 -14.92 -4.33
CA ALA A 144 2.57 -14.36 -3.78
C ALA A 144 1.45 -14.28 -4.85
N LEU A 145 1.79 -13.86 -6.07
CA LEU A 145 0.87 -13.81 -7.20
C LEU A 145 0.43 -15.22 -7.65
N ALA A 146 1.36 -16.17 -7.75
CA ALA A 146 1.10 -17.56 -8.12
C ALA A 146 0.20 -18.27 -7.09
N ARG A 147 0.24 -17.85 -5.83
CA ARG A 147 -0.67 -18.27 -4.76
C ARG A 147 -2.04 -17.57 -4.78
N GLY A 148 -2.34 -16.75 -5.79
CA GLY A 148 -3.68 -16.22 -6.09
C GLY A 148 -3.96 -14.80 -5.61
N LEU A 149 -2.98 -14.08 -5.07
CA LEU A 149 -3.13 -12.65 -4.79
C LEU A 149 -3.14 -11.83 -6.09
N ASP A 150 -3.85 -10.72 -6.09
CA ASP A 150 -4.00 -9.91 -7.30
C ASP A 150 -2.86 -8.90 -7.49
N GLY A 151 -2.08 -8.65 -6.43
CA GLY A 151 -0.99 -7.69 -6.46
C GLY A 151 -0.01 -7.83 -5.30
N VAL A 152 1.14 -7.17 -5.46
CA VAL A 152 2.20 -7.10 -4.44
C VAL A 152 2.76 -5.69 -4.42
N MET A 153 2.85 -5.09 -3.24
CA MET A 153 3.47 -3.77 -3.04
C MET A 153 4.83 -3.92 -2.38
N LEU A 154 5.89 -3.51 -3.09
CA LEU A 154 7.26 -3.46 -2.58
C LEU A 154 7.59 -2.02 -2.14
N GLY A 155 8.19 -1.90 -0.96
CA GLY A 155 8.51 -0.60 -0.35
C GLY A 155 10.02 -0.39 -0.20
N ARG A 156 10.54 -0.69 1.00
CA ARG A 156 11.96 -0.46 1.35
C ARG A 156 12.95 -1.07 0.37
N ALA A 157 12.70 -2.30 -0.10
CA ALA A 157 13.60 -2.99 -1.02
C ALA A 157 13.73 -2.24 -2.36
N ALA A 158 12.60 -1.81 -2.94
CA ALA A 158 12.57 -1.01 -4.15
C ALA A 158 13.27 0.35 -3.97
N TYR A 159 13.25 0.93 -2.77
CA TYR A 159 13.98 2.16 -2.48
C TYR A 159 15.50 1.94 -2.36
N HIS A 160 15.93 0.85 -1.71
CA HIS A 160 17.35 0.60 -1.46
C HIS A 160 18.07 0.04 -2.69
N GLU A 161 17.43 -0.85 -3.44
CA GLU A 161 18.02 -1.52 -4.59
C GLU A 161 17.03 -1.56 -5.76
N PRO A 162 16.64 -0.41 -6.34
CA PRO A 162 15.57 -0.33 -7.33
C PRO A 162 15.78 -1.24 -8.53
N MET A 163 16.99 -1.29 -9.09
CA MET A 163 17.27 -2.13 -10.26
C MET A 163 17.31 -3.62 -9.93
N ASN A 164 17.83 -4.01 -8.77
CA ASN A 164 17.87 -5.43 -8.37
C ASN A 164 16.46 -5.96 -8.07
N VAL A 165 15.60 -5.10 -7.52
CA VAL A 165 14.26 -5.50 -7.06
C VAL A 165 13.21 -5.37 -8.16
N LEU A 166 13.24 -4.29 -8.95
CA LEU A 166 12.20 -3.96 -9.93
C LEU A 166 12.67 -3.93 -11.38
N GLY A 167 13.99 -3.97 -11.65
CA GLY A 167 14.51 -3.82 -13.01
C GLY A 167 14.03 -4.89 -14.00
N GLN A 168 13.58 -6.05 -13.50
CA GLN A 168 13.03 -7.14 -14.31
C GLN A 168 11.51 -7.27 -14.21
N ALA A 169 10.81 -6.36 -13.52
CA ALA A 169 9.38 -6.49 -13.27
C ALA A 169 8.55 -6.45 -14.57
N ASP A 170 8.85 -5.53 -15.49
CA ASP A 170 8.20 -5.40 -16.81
C ASP A 170 8.21 -6.73 -17.58
N ALA A 171 9.36 -7.41 -17.66
CA ALA A 171 9.47 -8.69 -18.35
C ALA A 171 8.81 -9.85 -17.60
N ARG A 172 9.04 -9.95 -16.29
CA ARG A 172 8.63 -11.13 -15.51
C ARG A 172 7.17 -11.11 -15.08
N ILE A 173 6.62 -9.93 -14.80
CA ILE A 173 5.23 -9.78 -14.32
C ILE A 173 4.28 -9.46 -15.45
N TRP A 174 4.68 -8.58 -16.38
CA TRP A 174 3.80 -8.07 -17.43
C TRP A 174 4.14 -8.58 -18.83
N GLY A 175 5.19 -9.39 -19.00
CA GLY A 175 5.62 -9.90 -20.31
C GLY A 175 6.05 -8.79 -21.28
N GLN A 176 6.41 -7.62 -20.76
CA GLN A 176 6.83 -6.46 -21.53
C GLN A 176 8.35 -6.46 -21.73
N VAL A 177 8.85 -5.50 -22.50
CA VAL A 177 10.30 -5.32 -22.64
C VAL A 177 10.82 -4.73 -21.32
N ALA A 178 11.76 -5.41 -20.67
CA ALA A 178 12.39 -4.89 -19.47
C ALA A 178 13.21 -3.61 -19.77
N PRO A 179 13.17 -2.59 -18.88
CA PRO A 179 14.08 -1.48 -18.95
C PRO A 179 15.53 -1.93 -18.80
N ALA A 180 16.38 -1.09 -19.38
CA ALA A 180 17.77 -1.33 -19.67
C ALA A 180 18.69 -1.51 -18.46
N ASP A 181 19.90 -1.96 -18.78
CA ASP A 181 21.12 -1.85 -17.99
C ASP A 181 21.07 -0.69 -16.98
N PRO A 182 21.37 -0.92 -15.67
CA PRO A 182 21.44 0.15 -14.66
C PRO A 182 22.22 1.40 -15.10
N PHE A 183 23.23 1.25 -15.95
CA PHE A 183 23.95 2.40 -16.51
C PHE A 183 23.09 3.27 -17.43
N GLU A 184 22.28 2.66 -18.31
CA GLU A 184 21.37 3.40 -19.18
C GLU A 184 20.29 4.15 -18.39
N VAL A 185 19.78 3.55 -17.31
CA VAL A 185 18.84 4.23 -16.41
C VAL A 185 19.49 5.43 -15.72
N ALA A 186 20.74 5.29 -15.24
CA ALA A 186 21.48 6.39 -14.63
C ALA A 186 21.76 7.53 -15.63
N GLU A 187 22.09 7.21 -16.87
CA GLU A 187 22.24 8.19 -17.96
C GLU A 187 20.92 8.91 -18.27
N ALA A 188 19.82 8.18 -18.36
CA ALA A 188 18.49 8.73 -18.60
C ALA A 188 17.99 9.65 -17.48
N MET A 189 18.51 9.51 -16.26
CA MET A 189 18.20 10.41 -15.14
C MET A 189 18.91 11.77 -15.23
N LYS A 190 19.99 11.91 -16.02
CA LYS A 190 20.77 13.16 -16.09
C LYS A 190 19.96 14.38 -16.53
N PRO A 191 19.12 14.34 -17.59
CA PRO A 191 18.31 15.48 -17.99
C PRO A 191 17.32 15.91 -16.89
N TYR A 192 16.73 14.94 -16.19
CA TYR A 192 15.84 15.22 -15.06
C TYR A 192 16.59 15.91 -13.91
N ILE A 193 17.77 15.39 -13.52
CA ILE A 193 18.61 15.99 -12.49
C ILE A 193 19.03 17.41 -12.89
N ALA A 194 19.47 17.61 -14.13
CA ALA A 194 19.84 18.94 -14.63
C ALA A 194 18.67 19.93 -14.55
N ALA A 195 17.47 19.50 -14.95
CA ALA A 195 16.27 20.33 -14.86
C ALA A 195 15.86 20.65 -13.42
N HIS A 196 16.02 19.70 -12.49
CA HIS A 196 15.79 19.91 -11.05
C HIS A 196 16.75 20.94 -10.47
N LEU A 197 18.05 20.81 -10.76
CA LEU A 197 19.08 21.76 -10.33
C LEU A 197 18.84 23.16 -10.91
N ALA A 198 18.44 23.26 -12.18
CA ALA A 198 18.13 24.53 -12.82
C ALA A 198 16.94 25.27 -12.17
N ARG A 199 16.03 24.54 -11.52
CA ARG A 199 14.90 25.11 -10.75
C ARG A 199 15.24 25.39 -9.28
N GLY A 200 16.52 25.31 -8.90
CA GLY A 200 16.98 25.53 -7.51
C GLY A 200 16.84 24.30 -6.61
N GLY A 201 16.55 23.12 -7.18
CA GLY A 201 16.59 21.86 -6.48
C GLY A 201 18.01 21.51 -6.00
N ARG A 202 18.12 20.66 -4.99
CA ARG A 202 19.38 20.08 -4.50
C ARG A 202 19.43 18.59 -4.78
N LEU A 203 20.64 18.07 -4.96
CA LEU A 203 20.94 16.63 -5.02
C LEU A 203 21.10 16.06 -3.62
#